data_AF-A0A8T0CQM3-F1
#
_entry.id   AF-A0A8T0CQM3-F1
#
_cell.length_a   1.000
_cell.length_b   1.000
_cell.length_c   1.000
_cell.angle_alpha   90.00
_cell.angle_beta   90.00
_cell.angle_gamma   90.00
#
_symmetry.space_group_name_H-M   'P 1'
#
loop_
_entity.id
_entity.type
_entity.pdbx_description
1 polymer ?
#
loop_
_entity_poly.entity_id
_entity_poly.type
_entity_poly.pdbx_seq_one_letter_code
_entity_poly.pdbx_strand_id
1 'polypeptide(L)'
;MLQVVVHLQEAKKGVVGRVVDAYMDLDIAIIKIDPPSSLSTAKVGSSSKLRPRDPVIAMGSGIISCVHGTINDLDEGGMHKEYIQTNCAINPGHSGGPLCNVDGEVVGVRVETVNVGKPSGVSFAIPVDFISKIIKPFQNCRTLVRPDFGWVVRNVTKENCKALKKYYPTSPKAEEGVFVEKVIVGSPADRAGIEAGYVVVDFNGQQVRNIKEVKAFLI
;
A
#
# COMPACT_ATOMS: atom_id res chain seq x y z
N MET A 1 -19.00 7.09 2.35
CA MET A 1 -18.27 5.85 2.00
C MET A 1 -17.97 5.90 0.51
N LEU A 2 -16.72 5.75 0.11
CA LEU A 2 -16.29 5.92 -1.28
C LEU A 2 -16.88 4.79 -2.16
N GLN A 3 -17.46 5.16 -3.31
CA GLN A 3 -18.01 4.22 -4.30
C GLN A 3 -17.13 4.19 -5.55
N VAL A 4 -17.08 3.04 -6.18
CA VAL A 4 -16.35 2.79 -7.44
C VAL A 4 -17.22 1.95 -8.38
N VAL A 5 -17.00 2.06 -9.68
CA VAL A 5 -17.67 1.20 -10.66
C VAL A 5 -16.71 0.09 -11.07
N VAL A 6 -17.13 -1.17 -10.89
CA VAL A 6 -16.35 -2.36 -11.22
C VAL A 6 -16.92 -2.98 -12.49
N HIS A 7 -16.10 -3.07 -13.52
CA HIS A 7 -16.44 -3.78 -14.76
C HIS A 7 -15.92 -5.22 -14.67
N LEU A 8 -16.82 -6.19 -14.76
CA LEU A 8 -16.50 -7.62 -14.72
C LEU A 8 -16.53 -8.19 -16.13
N GLN A 9 -15.65 -9.15 -16.42
CA GLN A 9 -15.58 -9.76 -17.75
C GLN A 9 -16.91 -10.46 -18.13
N GLU A 10 -17.59 -11.05 -17.15
CA GLU A 10 -18.88 -11.74 -17.35
C GLU A 10 -20.08 -10.79 -17.38
N ALA A 11 -19.92 -9.51 -17.04
CA ALA A 11 -21.02 -8.56 -16.90
C ALA A 11 -21.04 -7.50 -18.00
N LYS A 12 -22.19 -7.36 -18.69
CA LYS A 12 -22.40 -6.31 -19.72
C LYS A 12 -22.45 -4.89 -19.15
N LYS A 13 -22.73 -4.74 -17.85
CA LYS A 13 -22.83 -3.44 -17.15
C LYS A 13 -21.91 -3.45 -15.94
N GLY A 14 -21.37 -2.28 -15.62
CA GLY A 14 -20.59 -2.09 -14.40
C GLY A 14 -21.44 -2.32 -13.14
N VAL A 15 -20.82 -2.89 -12.11
CA VAL A 15 -21.40 -3.11 -10.78
C VAL A 15 -20.86 -2.04 -9.85
N VAL A 16 -21.72 -1.45 -9.02
CA VAL A 16 -21.27 -0.49 -8.01
C VAL A 16 -20.56 -1.25 -6.88
N GLY A 17 -19.31 -0.90 -6.65
CA GLY A 17 -18.50 -1.34 -5.51
C GLY A 17 -18.40 -0.28 -4.44
N ARG A 18 -18.23 -0.72 -3.20
CA ARG A 18 -17.92 0.13 -2.05
C ARG A 18 -16.51 -0.17 -1.58
N VAL A 19 -15.72 0.87 -1.38
CA VAL A 19 -14.42 0.73 -0.73
C VAL A 19 -14.68 0.44 0.75
N VAL A 20 -14.31 -0.77 1.18
CA VAL A 20 -14.46 -1.25 2.55
C VAL A 20 -13.29 -0.80 3.42
N ASP A 21 -12.08 -0.83 2.86
CA ASP A 21 -10.86 -0.41 3.52
C ASP A 21 -9.79 -0.04 2.47
N ALA A 22 -8.81 0.77 2.86
CA ALA A 22 -7.70 1.16 2.01
C ALA A 22 -6.42 1.38 2.83
N TYR A 23 -5.31 0.85 2.32
CA TYR A 23 -3.99 0.92 2.89
C TYR A 23 -3.12 1.80 1.99
N MET A 24 -3.16 3.11 2.23
CA MET A 24 -2.42 4.09 1.41
C MET A 24 -0.92 3.77 1.39
N ASP A 25 -0.35 3.43 2.55
CA ASP A 25 1.05 3.06 2.67
C ASP A 25 1.41 1.82 1.83
N LEU A 26 0.45 0.93 1.58
CA LEU A 26 0.69 -0.35 0.92
C LEU A 26 0.19 -0.36 -0.52
N ASP A 27 -0.47 0.71 -0.97
CA ASP A 27 -1.18 0.76 -2.26
C ASP A 27 -2.18 -0.40 -2.46
N ILE A 28 -3.01 -0.65 -1.45
CA ILE A 28 -4.07 -1.69 -1.47
C ILE A 28 -5.41 -1.06 -1.14
N ALA A 29 -6.45 -1.41 -1.90
CA ALA A 29 -7.84 -1.15 -1.52
C ALA A 29 -8.65 -2.45 -1.52
N ILE A 30 -9.56 -2.59 -0.56
CA ILE A 30 -10.53 -3.68 -0.49
C ILE A 30 -11.87 -3.14 -0.93
N ILE A 31 -12.38 -3.69 -2.02
CA ILE A 31 -13.67 -3.28 -2.61
C ILE A 31 -14.66 -4.42 -2.43
N LYS A 32 -15.83 -4.12 -1.88
CA LYS A 32 -16.96 -5.03 -1.85
C LYS A 32 -17.94 -4.67 -2.95
N ILE A 33 -18.27 -5.67 -3.76
CA ILE A 33 -19.34 -5.62 -4.76
C ILE A 33 -20.42 -6.61 -4.37
N ASP A 34 -21.64 -6.33 -4.82
CA ASP A 34 -22.78 -7.25 -4.75
C ASP A 34 -23.11 -7.64 -6.20
N PRO A 35 -22.52 -8.73 -6.71
CA PRO A 35 -22.61 -9.07 -8.12
C PRO A 35 -24.02 -9.62 -8.47
N PRO A 36 -24.48 -9.42 -9.71
CA PRO A 36 -25.80 -9.89 -10.14
C PRO A 36 -25.89 -11.43 -10.26
N SER A 37 -24.74 -12.11 -10.33
CA SER A 37 -24.62 -13.56 -10.41
C SER A 37 -23.36 -14.04 -9.69
N SER A 38 -23.22 -15.34 -9.48
CA SER A 38 -21.98 -15.94 -8.99
C SER A 38 -20.81 -15.58 -9.90
N LEU A 39 -19.67 -15.22 -9.32
CA LEU A 39 -18.44 -14.90 -10.03
C LEU A 39 -17.44 -16.04 -9.92
N SER A 40 -16.65 -16.22 -10.97
CA SER A 40 -15.44 -17.03 -10.90
C SER A 40 -14.40 -16.31 -10.04
N THR A 41 -13.80 -17.03 -9.09
CA THR A 41 -12.75 -16.48 -8.22
C THR A 41 -11.40 -17.07 -8.60
N ALA A 42 -10.37 -16.23 -8.60
CA ALA A 42 -9.00 -16.70 -8.80
C ALA A 42 -8.56 -17.63 -7.65
N LYS A 43 -7.77 -18.66 -7.97
CA LYS A 43 -7.12 -19.48 -6.96
C LYS A 43 -6.00 -18.67 -6.31
N VAL A 44 -5.91 -18.73 -4.98
CA VAL A 44 -4.86 -18.05 -4.22
C VAL A 44 -3.74 -19.04 -3.95
N GLY A 45 -2.54 -18.74 -4.44
CA GLY A 45 -1.33 -19.52 -4.22
C GLY A 45 -0.61 -19.10 -2.95
N SER A 46 0.72 -19.23 -2.93
CA SER A 46 1.54 -18.72 -1.84
C SER A 46 2.80 -18.04 -2.34
N SER A 47 3.00 -16.79 -1.92
CA SER A 47 4.18 -15.99 -2.27
C SER A 47 5.44 -16.45 -1.56
N SER A 48 5.32 -17.01 -0.35
CA SER A 48 6.44 -17.49 0.47
C SER A 48 7.15 -18.72 -0.11
N LYS A 49 6.49 -19.42 -1.04
CA LYS A 49 7.07 -20.55 -1.79
C LYS A 49 7.83 -20.11 -3.04
N LEU A 50 7.71 -18.85 -3.44
CA LEU A 50 8.39 -18.32 -4.62
C LEU A 50 9.89 -18.25 -4.38
N ARG A 51 10.65 -18.46 -5.45
CA ARG A 51 12.10 -18.29 -5.50
C ARG A 51 12.47 -17.41 -6.69
N PRO A 52 13.63 -16.73 -6.63
CA PRO A 52 14.21 -16.11 -7.81
C PRO A 52 14.27 -17.12 -8.97
N ARG A 53 13.94 -16.63 -10.17
CA ARG A 53 13.82 -17.37 -11.43
C ARG A 53 12.57 -18.23 -11.59
N ASP A 54 11.67 -18.28 -10.61
CA ASP A 54 10.38 -18.93 -10.82
C ASP A 54 9.57 -18.18 -11.90
N PRO A 55 8.96 -18.89 -12.86
CA PRO A 55 8.14 -18.28 -13.90
C PRO A 55 6.83 -17.72 -13.35
N VAL A 56 6.45 -16.54 -13.84
CA VAL A 56 5.20 -15.85 -13.47
C VAL A 56 4.51 -15.25 -14.67
N ILE A 57 3.21 -15.01 -14.53
CA ILE A 57 2.33 -14.52 -15.59
C ILE A 57 1.51 -13.35 -15.03
N ALA A 58 1.34 -12.28 -15.82
CA ALA A 58 0.52 -11.13 -15.42
C ALA A 58 -0.34 -10.62 -16.60
N MET A 59 0.29 -10.17 -17.68
CA MET A 59 -0.31 -10.01 -19.02
C MET A 59 0.77 -10.34 -20.05
N GLY A 60 1.02 -11.64 -20.23
CA GLY A 60 2.23 -12.20 -20.87
C GLY A 60 3.08 -12.98 -19.87
N SER A 61 4.12 -13.67 -20.36
CA SER A 61 5.05 -14.44 -19.53
C SER A 61 6.22 -13.57 -19.03
N GLY A 62 6.69 -13.86 -17.82
CA GLY A 62 7.89 -13.29 -17.26
C GLY A 62 8.45 -14.18 -16.15
N ILE A 63 9.42 -13.65 -15.41
CA ILE A 63 10.20 -14.39 -14.42
C ILE A 63 10.36 -13.52 -13.17
N ILE A 64 10.35 -14.14 -12.01
CA ILE A 64 10.67 -13.50 -10.74
C ILE A 64 12.17 -13.21 -10.70
N SER A 65 12.53 -11.94 -10.56
CA SER A 65 13.93 -11.53 -10.42
C SER A 65 14.39 -11.54 -8.96
N CYS A 66 13.48 -11.23 -8.03
CA CYS A 66 13.74 -11.27 -6.60
C CYS A 66 12.44 -11.53 -5.83
N VAL A 67 12.54 -12.29 -4.74
CA VAL A 67 11.46 -12.48 -3.77
C VAL A 67 11.92 -11.75 -2.50
N HIS A 68 11.09 -10.85 -1.98
CA HIS A 68 11.43 -9.97 -0.84
C HIS A 68 12.42 -8.85 -1.20
N GLY A 69 12.27 -8.27 -2.39
CA GLY A 69 13.02 -7.06 -2.75
C GLY A 69 12.65 -5.93 -1.80
N THR A 70 13.65 -5.31 -1.15
CA THR A 70 13.47 -4.07 -0.39
C THR A 70 13.64 -2.91 -1.36
N ILE A 71 12.60 -2.10 -1.55
CA ILE A 71 12.76 -0.80 -2.22
C ILE A 71 13.17 0.19 -1.14
N ASN A 72 14.47 0.44 -1.01
CA ASN A 72 15.02 1.42 -0.05
C ASN A 72 14.41 2.83 -0.24
N ASP A 73 13.95 3.17 -1.45
CA ASP A 73 13.40 4.49 -1.78
C ASP A 73 11.93 4.72 -1.34
N LEU A 74 11.28 3.72 -0.73
CA LEU A 74 9.88 3.83 -0.26
C LEU A 74 9.74 3.63 1.26
N ASP A 75 10.85 3.46 1.97
CA ASP A 75 10.87 3.14 3.41
C ASP A 75 11.12 4.37 4.31
N GLU A 76 10.49 5.50 3.98
CA GLU A 76 10.30 6.59 4.93
C GLU A 76 9.17 6.28 5.94
N GLY A 77 8.72 5.02 6.05
CA GLY A 77 7.54 4.61 6.85
C GLY A 77 7.79 3.53 7.90
N GLY A 78 8.97 2.89 7.94
CA GLY A 78 9.35 1.91 8.97
C GLY A 78 8.58 0.59 8.93
N MET A 79 7.90 0.30 7.81
CA MET A 79 7.32 -1.01 7.53
C MET A 79 8.12 -1.60 6.37
N HIS A 80 8.90 -2.65 6.64
CA HIS A 80 9.56 -3.42 5.59
C HIS A 80 8.52 -3.85 4.56
N LYS A 81 8.50 -3.17 3.41
CA LYS A 81 7.63 -3.55 2.30
C LYS A 81 8.36 -4.61 1.49
N GLU A 82 8.04 -5.86 1.78
CA GLU A 82 8.49 -6.98 0.95
C GLU A 82 7.71 -6.93 -0.37
N TYR A 83 8.42 -6.74 -1.48
CA TYR A 83 7.84 -6.82 -2.81
C TYR A 83 8.36 -8.06 -3.55
N ILE A 84 7.54 -8.57 -4.46
CA ILE A 84 7.98 -9.48 -5.51
C ILE A 84 8.49 -8.61 -6.66
N GLN A 85 9.76 -8.75 -7.00
CA GLN A 85 10.34 -8.10 -8.18
C GLN A 85 10.26 -9.05 -9.38
N THR A 86 9.74 -8.56 -10.49
CA THR A 86 9.59 -9.35 -11.72
C THR A 86 9.93 -8.50 -12.95
N ASN A 87 10.32 -9.17 -14.03
CA ASN A 87 10.46 -8.55 -15.35
C ASN A 87 9.20 -8.64 -16.21
N CYS A 88 8.06 -9.12 -15.67
CA CYS A 88 6.79 -9.02 -16.36
C CYS A 88 6.51 -7.56 -16.72
N ALA A 89 6.02 -7.33 -17.95
CA ALA A 89 5.62 -6.00 -18.38
C ALA A 89 4.41 -5.52 -17.54
N ILE A 90 4.62 -4.45 -16.77
CA ILE A 90 3.58 -3.76 -16.00
C ILE A 90 3.56 -2.32 -16.51
N ASN A 91 2.47 -1.94 -17.17
CA ASN A 91 2.25 -0.61 -17.73
C ASN A 91 1.09 0.07 -16.99
N PRO A 92 0.96 1.40 -17.10
CA PRO A 92 -0.20 2.12 -16.56
C PRO A 92 -1.53 1.48 -16.96
N GLY A 93 -2.44 1.34 -16.00
CA GLY A 93 -3.72 0.65 -16.18
C GLY A 93 -3.71 -0.85 -15.87
N HIS A 94 -2.55 -1.44 -15.55
CA HIS A 94 -2.44 -2.83 -15.08
C HIS A 94 -2.45 -2.98 -13.55
N SER A 95 -2.40 -1.86 -12.84
CA SER A 95 -2.37 -1.70 -11.38
C SER A 95 -3.55 -2.42 -10.73
N GLY A 96 -3.28 -3.14 -9.65
CA GLY A 96 -4.30 -3.95 -8.96
C GLY A 96 -4.61 -5.30 -9.63
N GLY A 97 -4.09 -5.59 -10.82
CA GLY A 97 -4.24 -6.91 -11.45
C GLY A 97 -3.34 -7.99 -10.83
N PRO A 98 -3.66 -9.28 -11.02
CA PRO A 98 -2.91 -10.37 -10.40
C PRO A 98 -1.55 -10.62 -11.06
N LEU A 99 -0.60 -11.10 -10.26
CA LEU A 99 0.61 -11.81 -10.68
C LEU A 99 0.41 -13.28 -10.32
N CYS A 100 0.51 -14.18 -11.29
CA CYS A 100 0.21 -15.61 -11.12
C CYS A 100 1.44 -16.49 -11.33
N ASN A 101 1.46 -17.65 -10.68
CA ASN A 101 2.40 -18.73 -11.00
C ASN A 101 1.93 -19.53 -12.23
N VAL A 102 2.70 -20.54 -12.63
CA VAL A 102 2.40 -21.41 -13.79
C VAL A 102 1.16 -22.27 -13.62
N ASP A 103 0.71 -22.50 -12.39
CA ASP A 103 -0.52 -23.23 -12.08
C ASP A 103 -1.76 -22.33 -12.14
N GLY A 104 -1.58 -21.04 -12.49
CA GLY A 104 -2.65 -20.05 -12.56
C GLY A 104 -3.11 -19.53 -11.19
N GLU A 105 -2.32 -19.77 -10.14
CA GLU A 105 -2.62 -19.28 -8.80
C GLU A 105 -2.03 -17.89 -8.59
N VAL A 106 -2.80 -16.99 -7.98
CA VAL A 106 -2.37 -15.64 -7.66
C VAL A 106 -1.30 -15.70 -6.57
N VAL A 107 -0.12 -15.16 -6.86
CA VAL A 107 1.03 -15.06 -5.95
C VAL A 107 1.36 -13.62 -5.59
N GLY A 108 0.78 -12.63 -6.26
CA GLY A 108 0.85 -11.22 -5.84
C GLY A 108 -0.15 -10.31 -6.56
N VAL A 109 -0.20 -9.04 -6.14
CA VAL A 109 -1.00 -7.98 -6.79
C VAL A 109 -0.07 -6.90 -7.30
N ARG A 110 -0.21 -6.54 -8.58
CA ARG A 110 0.70 -5.62 -9.27
C ARG A 110 0.52 -4.19 -8.76
N VAL A 111 1.64 -3.54 -8.51
CA VAL A 111 1.70 -2.12 -8.13
C VAL A 111 2.32 -1.36 -9.28
N GLU A 112 1.68 -0.28 -9.67
CA GLU A 112 2.27 0.65 -10.63
C GLU A 112 3.31 1.50 -9.90
N THR A 113 4.56 1.38 -10.33
CA THR A 113 5.62 2.29 -9.90
C THR A 113 5.72 3.40 -10.95
N VAL A 114 5.58 4.64 -10.53
CA VAL A 114 5.80 5.79 -11.42
C VAL A 114 7.26 5.79 -11.86
N ASN A 115 7.47 5.57 -13.17
CA ASN A 115 8.76 5.41 -13.84
C ASN A 115 9.52 6.74 -13.96
N VAL A 116 10.05 7.26 -12.86
CA VAL A 116 11.08 8.31 -12.95
C VAL A 116 12.41 7.72 -12.50
N GLY A 117 13.24 7.32 -13.46
CA GLY A 117 14.65 6.96 -13.25
C GLY A 117 14.97 5.49 -12.91
N LYS A 118 13.99 4.58 -12.86
CA LYS A 118 14.27 3.14 -12.65
C LYS A 118 14.71 2.43 -13.95
N PRO A 119 15.58 1.40 -13.87
CA PRO A 119 15.94 0.59 -15.03
C PRO A 119 14.70 0.01 -15.69
N SER A 120 14.62 0.14 -17.02
CA SER A 120 13.59 -0.50 -17.82
C SER A 120 13.59 -2.02 -17.58
N GLY A 121 12.40 -2.60 -17.41
CA GLY A 121 12.24 -4.05 -17.22
C GLY A 121 12.22 -4.54 -15.76
N VAL A 122 12.05 -3.64 -14.78
CA VAL A 122 11.83 -4.00 -13.37
C VAL A 122 10.45 -3.55 -12.93
N SER A 123 9.65 -4.50 -12.46
CA SER A 123 8.28 -4.30 -12.00
C SER A 123 8.07 -4.93 -10.62
N PHE A 124 7.05 -4.46 -9.88
CA PHE A 124 6.79 -4.89 -8.50
C PHE A 124 5.36 -5.38 -8.30
N ALA A 125 5.22 -6.36 -7.39
CA ALA A 125 3.93 -6.84 -6.91
C ALA A 125 3.96 -7.03 -5.38
N ILE A 126 2.84 -6.78 -4.73
CA ILE A 126 2.65 -7.06 -3.31
C ILE A 126 2.40 -8.56 -3.13
N PRO A 127 3.11 -9.25 -2.20
CA PRO A 127 2.96 -10.68 -1.96
C PRO A 127 1.53 -11.09 -1.55
N VAL A 128 1.01 -12.16 -2.13
CA VAL A 128 -0.36 -12.62 -1.83
C VAL A 128 -0.54 -13.10 -0.39
N ASP A 129 0.50 -13.65 0.24
CA ASP A 129 0.41 -14.10 1.65
C ASP A 129 0.19 -12.91 2.59
N PHE A 130 0.79 -11.77 2.27
CA PHE A 130 0.59 -10.53 3.00
C PHE A 130 -0.84 -9.98 2.81
N ILE A 131 -1.31 -9.95 1.57
CA ILE A 131 -2.70 -9.54 1.24
C ILE A 131 -3.72 -10.46 1.93
N SER A 132 -3.45 -11.77 1.97
CA SER A 132 -4.32 -12.76 2.61
C SER A 132 -4.48 -12.48 4.11
N LYS A 133 -3.41 -12.06 4.79
CA LYS A 133 -3.48 -11.64 6.20
C LYS A 133 -4.35 -10.39 6.38
N ILE A 134 -4.27 -9.44 5.44
CA ILE A 134 -5.07 -8.20 5.45
C ILE A 134 -6.56 -8.48 5.23
N ILE A 135 -6.90 -9.37 4.30
CA ILE A 135 -8.30 -9.64 3.90
C ILE A 135 -9.02 -10.57 4.90
N LYS A 136 -8.31 -11.44 5.62
CA LYS A 136 -8.88 -12.45 6.53
C LYS A 136 -9.92 -11.92 7.54
N PRO A 137 -9.76 -10.74 8.18
CA PRO A 137 -10.78 -10.19 9.08
C PRO A 137 -12.11 -9.88 8.38
N PHE A 138 -12.04 -9.40 7.13
CA PHE A 138 -13.21 -9.03 6.32
C PHE A 138 -14.00 -10.25 5.85
N GLN A 139 -13.33 -11.39 5.64
CA GLN A 139 -13.99 -12.67 5.32
C GLN A 139 -14.83 -13.20 6.48
N ASN A 140 -14.39 -12.96 7.72
CA ASN A 140 -15.07 -13.45 8.93
C ASN A 140 -16.12 -12.47 9.48
N CYS A 141 -16.56 -11.50 8.67
CA CYS A 141 -17.48 -10.43 9.09
C CYS A 141 -17.07 -9.71 10.38
N ARG A 142 -15.78 -9.65 10.69
CA ARG A 142 -15.29 -8.84 11.80
C ARG A 142 -15.01 -7.44 11.29
N THR A 143 -15.72 -6.46 11.85
CA THR A 143 -15.32 -5.05 11.71
C THR A 143 -13.94 -4.90 12.32
N LEU A 144 -12.91 -4.79 11.49
CA LEU A 144 -11.60 -4.41 11.95
C LEU A 144 -11.63 -2.90 12.19
N VAL A 145 -11.83 -2.50 13.45
CA VAL A 145 -11.58 -1.10 13.84
C VAL A 145 -10.07 -0.97 13.94
N ARG A 146 -9.42 -0.46 12.89
CA ARG A 146 -8.05 0.02 13.01
C ARG A 146 -8.11 1.43 13.58
N PRO A 147 -7.55 1.69 14.78
CA PRO A 147 -7.36 3.05 15.20
C PRO A 147 -6.38 3.70 14.21
N ASP A 148 -6.88 4.70 13.50
CA ASP A 148 -6.11 5.57 12.60
C ASP A 148 -6.48 7.01 12.94
N PHE A 149 -5.50 7.89 12.87
CA PHE A 149 -5.70 9.31 13.08
C PHE A 149 -6.24 10.00 11.83
N GLY A 150 -6.20 9.36 10.66
CA GLY A 150 -6.67 9.91 9.38
C GLY A 150 -5.79 11.05 8.91
N TRP A 151 -4.49 10.78 8.91
CA TRP A 151 -3.41 11.64 8.42
C TRP A 151 -2.52 10.86 7.46
N VAL A 152 -1.81 11.55 6.57
CA VAL A 152 -0.76 11.00 5.73
C VAL A 152 0.55 11.58 6.25
N VAL A 153 1.48 10.70 6.60
CA VAL A 153 2.70 11.08 7.30
C VAL A 153 3.94 10.45 6.67
N ARG A 154 5.09 11.10 6.85
CA ARG A 154 6.42 10.61 6.44
C ARG A 154 7.42 10.74 7.58
N ASN A 155 8.42 9.86 7.64
CA ASN A 155 9.56 10.09 8.51
C ASN A 155 10.33 11.32 8.04
N VAL A 156 10.77 12.13 9.00
CA VAL A 156 11.79 13.13 8.70
C VAL A 156 13.12 12.42 8.47
N THR A 157 13.78 12.73 7.36
CA THR A 157 15.11 12.24 6.99
C THR A 157 16.05 13.42 6.79
N LYS A 158 17.36 13.19 6.87
CA LYS A 158 18.37 14.24 6.63
C LYS A 158 18.25 14.86 5.23
N GLU A 159 17.82 14.06 4.26
CA GLU A 159 17.66 14.45 2.86
C GLU A 159 16.38 15.29 2.66
N ASN A 160 15.24 14.84 3.21
CA ASN A 160 13.98 15.56 3.07
C ASN A 160 13.90 16.80 3.99
N CYS A 161 14.65 16.85 5.09
CA CYS A 161 14.65 17.99 6.02
C CYS A 161 15.06 19.32 5.35
N LYS A 162 15.94 19.29 4.34
CA LYS A 162 16.30 20.49 3.55
C LYS A 162 15.14 20.97 2.66
N ALA A 163 14.44 20.04 2.02
CA ALA A 163 13.26 20.35 1.21
C ALA A 163 12.10 20.84 2.09
N LEU A 164 11.84 20.17 3.20
CA LEU A 164 10.82 20.55 4.18
C LEU A 164 11.07 21.96 4.73
N LYS A 165 12.31 22.32 5.09
CA LYS A 165 12.68 23.69 5.52
C LYS A 165 12.41 24.77 4.46
N LYS A 166 12.50 24.41 3.17
CA LYS A 166 12.24 25.34 2.05
C LYS A 166 10.74 25.62 1.89
N TYR A 167 9.91 24.59 2.03
CA TYR A 167 8.45 24.71 1.89
C TYR A 167 7.76 25.16 3.19
N TYR A 168 8.35 24.86 4.35
CA TYR A 168 7.78 25.10 5.69
C TYR A 168 8.84 25.71 6.63
N PRO A 169 9.22 26.98 6.44
CA PRO A 169 10.35 27.63 7.12
C PRO A 169 10.16 27.82 8.63
N THR A 170 8.94 27.72 9.13
CA THR A 170 8.58 27.84 10.56
C THR A 170 8.65 26.50 11.30
N SER A 171 8.84 25.38 10.60
CA SER A 171 8.83 24.06 11.25
C SER A 171 10.12 23.88 12.07
N PRO A 172 10.02 23.73 13.40
CA PRO A 172 11.16 23.74 14.30
C PRO A 172 12.06 22.53 14.02
N LYS A 173 13.36 22.70 14.27
CA LYS A 173 14.40 21.69 14.14
C LYS A 173 13.97 20.32 14.69
N ALA A 174 13.52 19.45 13.81
CA ALA A 174 13.34 18.05 14.07
C ALA A 174 14.15 17.36 12.98
N GLU A 175 15.39 16.94 13.31
CA GLU A 175 16.20 16.10 12.41
C GLU A 175 15.64 14.67 12.33
N GLU A 176 14.69 14.37 13.22
CA GLU A 176 13.98 13.12 13.43
C GLU A 176 12.52 13.46 13.81
N GLY A 177 11.56 12.59 13.52
CA GLY A 177 10.14 12.82 13.81
C GLY A 177 9.23 12.39 12.65
N VAL A 178 7.95 12.70 12.77
CA VAL A 178 6.92 12.31 11.80
C VAL A 178 6.28 13.56 11.18
N PHE A 179 6.63 13.85 9.93
CA PHE A 179 6.08 14.95 9.16
C PHE A 179 4.66 14.63 8.68
N VAL A 180 3.73 15.57 8.88
CA VAL A 180 2.33 15.48 8.43
C VAL A 180 2.22 16.10 7.04
N GLU A 181 2.04 15.26 6.02
CA GLU A 181 1.89 15.69 4.63
C GLU A 181 0.44 16.12 4.33
N LYS A 182 -0.54 15.41 4.89
CA LYS A 182 -1.95 15.67 4.68
C LYS A 182 -2.78 15.24 5.88
N VAL A 183 -3.86 15.96 6.17
CA VAL A 183 -4.87 15.55 7.13
C VAL A 183 -6.20 15.37 6.39
N ILE A 184 -6.90 14.28 6.69
CA ILE A 184 -8.21 13.99 6.10
C ILE A 184 -9.27 14.77 6.88
N VAL A 185 -10.05 15.61 6.19
CA VAL A 185 -11.14 16.38 6.82
C VAL A 185 -12.12 15.44 7.54
N GLY A 186 -12.46 15.80 8.78
CA GLY A 186 -13.32 15.01 9.66
C GLY A 186 -12.64 13.82 10.33
N SER A 187 -11.31 13.67 10.21
CA SER A 187 -10.56 12.62 10.92
C SER A 187 -10.31 12.98 12.40
N PRO A 188 -9.86 12.02 13.23
CA PRO A 188 -9.38 12.34 14.58
C PRO A 188 -8.26 13.39 14.60
N ALA A 189 -7.32 13.37 13.65
CA ALA A 189 -6.25 14.37 13.54
C ALA A 189 -6.82 15.76 13.21
N ASP A 190 -7.78 15.85 12.28
CA ASP A 190 -8.46 17.11 11.94
C ASP A 190 -9.21 17.70 13.14
N ARG A 191 -9.98 16.86 13.86
CA ARG A 191 -10.68 17.28 15.09
C ARG A 191 -9.73 17.69 16.22
N ALA A 192 -8.52 17.15 16.23
CA ALA A 192 -7.46 17.53 17.17
C ALA A 192 -6.70 18.80 16.74
N GLY A 193 -7.03 19.40 15.60
CA GLY A 193 -6.37 20.60 15.09
C GLY A 193 -4.98 20.35 14.50
N ILE A 194 -4.68 19.11 14.10
CA ILE A 194 -3.43 18.79 13.40
C ILE A 194 -3.54 19.27 11.95
N GLU A 195 -2.51 19.95 11.47
CA GLU A 195 -2.46 20.48 10.11
C GLU A 195 -1.31 19.90 9.30
N ALA A 196 -1.46 19.92 7.97
CA ALA A 196 -0.36 19.62 7.07
C ALA A 196 0.80 20.61 7.30
N GLY A 197 2.03 20.10 7.34
CA GLY A 197 3.22 20.88 7.66
C GLY A 197 3.74 20.66 9.09
N TYR A 198 2.94 20.06 9.98
CA TYR A 198 3.35 19.78 11.35
C TYR A 198 4.37 18.63 11.39
N VAL A 199 5.22 18.62 12.42
CA VAL A 199 6.11 17.50 12.72
C VAL A 199 5.81 16.99 14.11
N VAL A 200 5.43 15.73 14.22
CA VAL A 200 5.21 15.03 15.49
C VAL A 200 6.56 14.56 16.01
N VAL A 201 6.95 15.05 17.18
CA VAL A 201 8.22 14.72 17.86
C VAL A 201 8.00 14.04 19.21
N ASP A 202 6.77 14.08 19.71
CA ASP A 202 6.35 13.47 20.96
C ASP A 202 4.95 12.88 20.80
N PHE A 203 4.70 11.73 21.42
CA PHE A 203 3.41 11.09 21.48
C PHE A 203 3.18 10.54 22.90
N ASN A 204 2.11 10.98 23.56
CA ASN A 204 1.80 10.63 24.96
C ASN A 204 2.96 10.88 25.95
N GLY A 205 3.74 11.95 25.77
CA GLY A 205 4.87 12.29 26.63
C GLY A 205 6.12 11.44 26.38
N GLN A 206 6.14 10.65 25.31
CA GLN A 206 7.31 9.92 24.85
C GLN A 206 7.79 10.47 23.51
N GLN A 207 9.09 10.76 23.43
CA GLN A 207 9.69 11.17 22.17
C GLN A 207 9.49 10.09 21.09
N VAL A 208 9.09 10.54 19.91
CA VAL A 208 8.94 9.70 18.71
C VAL A 208 9.84 10.23 17.61
N ARG A 209 10.61 9.33 17.01
CA ARG A 209 11.60 9.66 15.97
C ARG A 209 11.14 9.28 14.57
N ASN A 210 10.13 8.41 14.48
CA ASN A 210 9.64 7.84 13.24
C ASN A 210 8.21 7.30 13.40
N ILE A 211 7.58 7.01 12.27
CA ILE A 211 6.20 6.49 12.16
C ILE A 211 6.04 5.17 12.90
N LYS A 212 7.08 4.32 12.92
CA LYS A 212 7.02 3.02 13.60
C LYS A 212 6.80 3.20 15.10
N GLU A 213 7.47 4.17 15.71
CA GLU A 213 7.29 4.52 17.13
C GLU A 213 5.89 5.08 17.39
N VAL A 214 5.37 5.97 16.54
CA VAL A 214 3.99 6.47 16.67
C VAL A 214 2.96 5.33 16.55
N LYS A 215 3.14 4.43 15.57
CA LYS A 215 2.25 3.29 15.34
C LYS A 215 2.28 2.28 16.49
N ALA A 216 3.37 2.20 17.27
CA ALA A 216 3.44 1.33 18.44
C ALA A 216 2.43 1.70 19.54
N PHE A 217 1.97 2.96 19.58
CA PHE A 217 0.91 3.40 20.51
C PHE A 217 -0.51 3.09 20.06
N LEU A 218 -0.69 2.62 18.81
CA LEU A 218 -1.99 2.30 18.22
C LEU A 218 -2.36 0.81 18.33
N ILE A 219 -1.50 -0.01 18.95
CA ILE A 219 -1.61 -1.47 19.01
C ILE A 219 -2.11 -1.91 20.38
#